data_AF-A0A8H6WSB9-F1
#
_entry.id   AF-A0A8H6WSB9-F1
#
_cell.length_a   1.000
_cell.length_b   1.000
_cell.length_c   1.000
_cell.angle_alpha   90.00
_cell.angle_beta   90.00
_cell.angle_gamma   90.00
#
_symmetry.space_group_name_H-M   'P 1'
#
loop_
_entity.id
_entity.type
_entity.pdbx_description
1 polymer ?
#
loop_
_entity_poly.entity_id
_entity_poly.type
_entity_poly.pdbx_seq_one_letter_code
_entity_poly.pdbx_strand_id
1 'polypeptide(L)'
;MLITICTAALDTAWLLGMASRANAIALLARLVDGAAEVIPQPQSLATPQTPLGPFLEAAVARGIVPALTRACVRFCEETEYAPRRAFTDSFGMLVRILYHTVGTRFLPDACQNGFLDALVRHGSLWHSEADATIAIILFNGILAGALVYRDSLLALRDAIADAAPLADGKSFSESLLYSHWLVLVLNTHERCVVVNKAGAASKGCDNPACEKIAARTEFRRCSSCQAAYYCSKTCQAADWDSRHRDDACCTPPTFVLGNHMKADFSFHTRDYLRAVVQHYYELNLDDIHNALAAEGLCQSGRARWAGSPQVPVPVLMLDLTAPLAALAVMSSDDPRIPSLFPESYADWVLFVRGLAGRGSALHLVRVRYRGAIRTLVVPLRIPNAIREQQLRQVRELARDEAARGDGHNGGGSIYAGATADQGRDSA
;
A
#
# COMPACT_ATOMS: atom_id res chain seq x y z
N MET A 1 18.01 27.66 -9.43
CA MET A 1 19.09 28.55 -8.99
C MET A 1 19.03 28.75 -7.49
N LEU A 2 18.01 29.43 -6.93
CA LEU A 2 17.87 29.63 -5.48
C LEU A 2 18.01 28.36 -4.64
N ILE A 3 17.35 27.27 -5.03
CA ILE A 3 17.42 25.98 -4.31
C ILE A 3 18.82 25.38 -4.34
N THR A 4 19.48 25.43 -5.51
CA THR A 4 20.87 24.99 -5.67
C THR A 4 21.83 25.83 -4.82
N ILE A 5 21.58 27.14 -4.75
CA ILE A 5 22.33 28.06 -3.89
C ILE A 5 22.09 27.72 -2.43
N CYS A 6 20.86 27.36 -2.04
CA CYS A 6 20.54 27.03 -0.65
C CYS A 6 21.08 25.67 -0.23
N THR A 7 21.06 24.67 -1.11
CA THR A 7 21.73 23.38 -0.85
C THR A 7 23.23 23.56 -0.71
N ALA A 8 23.85 24.29 -1.65
CA ALA A 8 25.27 24.59 -1.56
C ALA A 8 25.61 25.44 -0.32
N ALA A 9 24.76 26.40 0.02
CA ALA A 9 24.94 27.24 1.21
C ALA A 9 24.77 26.44 2.50
N LEU A 10 23.88 25.45 2.57
CA LEU A 10 23.74 24.56 3.72
C LEU A 10 24.97 23.69 3.90
N ASP A 11 25.42 23.04 2.83
CA ASP A 11 26.61 22.19 2.87
C ASP A 11 27.86 23.03 3.23
N THR A 12 27.97 24.25 2.69
CA THR A 12 29.08 25.17 2.95
C THR A 12 29.02 25.78 4.35
N ALA A 13 27.85 26.23 4.83
CA ALA A 13 27.67 26.79 6.17
C ALA A 13 27.98 25.74 7.24
N TRP A 14 27.69 24.47 6.97
CA TRP A 14 28.00 23.43 7.94
C TRP A 14 29.51 23.22 8.10
N LEU A 15 30.27 23.35 7.01
CA LEU A 15 31.74 23.31 6.99
C LEU A 15 32.39 24.54 7.64
N LEU A 16 31.71 25.70 7.63
CA LEU A 16 32.27 26.99 8.06
C LEU A 16 31.95 27.37 9.53
N GLY A 17 31.22 26.55 10.29
CA GLY A 17 31.00 26.73 11.74
C GLY A 17 29.76 27.56 12.15
N MET A 18 29.54 27.72 13.47
CA MET A 18 28.23 28.04 14.06
C MET A 18 27.53 29.32 13.56
N ALA A 19 28.26 30.43 13.38
CA ALA A 19 27.64 31.68 12.91
C ALA A 19 27.07 31.55 11.48
N SER A 20 27.71 30.73 10.64
CA SER A 20 27.20 30.47 9.28
C SER A 20 26.03 29.49 9.29
N ARG A 21 25.95 28.57 10.28
CA ARG A 21 24.81 27.66 10.48
C ARG A 21 23.53 28.40 10.80
N ALA A 22 23.55 29.33 11.76
CA ALA A 22 22.36 30.11 12.12
C ALA A 22 21.80 30.91 10.94
N ASN A 23 22.67 31.46 10.09
CA ASN A 23 22.27 32.18 8.87
C ASN A 23 21.67 31.25 7.81
N ALA A 24 22.24 30.05 7.62
CA ALA A 24 21.68 29.06 6.70
C ALA A 24 20.32 28.54 7.18
N ILE A 25 20.14 28.35 8.49
CA ILE A 25 18.87 28.01 9.13
C ILE A 25 17.84 29.11 8.90
N ALA A 26 18.21 30.37 9.17
CA ALA A 26 17.33 31.51 8.94
C ALA A 26 16.94 31.66 7.47
N LEU A 27 17.86 31.39 6.53
CA LEU A 27 17.60 31.42 5.09
C LEU A 27 16.63 30.31 4.66
N LEU A 28 16.83 29.08 5.17
CA LEU A 28 15.90 27.97 4.97
C LEU A 28 14.52 28.29 5.52
N ALA A 29 14.45 28.77 6.77
CA ALA A 29 13.19 29.14 7.41
C ALA A 29 12.45 30.19 6.58
N ARG A 30 13.14 31.24 6.10
CA ARG A 30 12.54 32.26 5.23
C ARG A 30 12.09 31.71 3.87
N LEU A 31 12.80 30.74 3.32
CA LEU A 31 12.38 30.05 2.09
C LEU A 31 11.14 29.21 2.32
N VAL A 32 11.06 28.52 3.46
CA VAL A 32 9.90 27.73 3.85
C VAL A 32 8.71 28.65 4.14
N ASP A 33 8.90 29.75 4.86
CA ASP A 33 7.88 30.77 5.14
C ASP A 33 7.36 31.40 3.84
N GLY A 34 8.24 31.84 2.95
CA GLY A 34 7.86 32.40 1.66
C GLY A 34 7.17 31.38 0.75
N ALA A 35 7.54 30.10 0.85
CA ALA A 35 6.80 29.04 0.19
C ALA A 35 5.44 28.81 0.85
N ALA A 36 5.32 28.85 2.18
CA ALA A 36 4.09 28.65 2.91
C ALA A 36 3.03 29.74 2.64
N GLU A 37 3.45 30.98 2.35
CA GLU A 37 2.55 32.05 1.90
C GLU A 37 1.97 31.78 0.50
N VAL A 38 2.74 31.15 -0.38
CA VAL A 38 2.32 30.81 -1.75
C VAL A 38 1.53 29.50 -1.78
N ILE A 39 1.79 28.60 -0.85
CA ILE A 39 1.19 27.27 -0.83
C ILE A 39 0.09 27.23 0.24
N PRO A 40 -1.20 27.16 -0.14
CA PRO A 40 -2.29 27.17 0.82
C PRO A 40 -2.05 26.14 1.92
N GLN A 41 -2.15 26.59 3.18
CA GLN A 41 -2.24 25.72 4.35
C GLN A 41 -3.37 24.71 4.08
N PRO A 42 -3.13 23.40 4.20
CA PRO A 42 -4.22 22.44 4.05
C PRO A 42 -5.24 22.73 5.16
N GLN A 43 -6.35 23.38 4.79
CA GLN A 43 -7.46 23.67 5.71
C GLN A 43 -8.06 22.37 6.30
N SER A 44 -7.81 21.25 5.63
CA SER A 44 -7.98 19.90 6.14
C SER A 44 -7.08 18.92 5.37
N LEU A 45 -6.36 18.06 6.08
CA LEU A 45 -5.62 16.94 5.49
C LEU A 45 -6.55 15.89 4.84
N ALA A 46 -7.87 16.02 5.02
CA ALA A 46 -8.88 15.12 4.46
C ALA A 46 -9.21 15.39 2.97
N THR A 47 -8.78 16.51 2.40
CA THR A 47 -9.00 16.83 0.96
C THR A 47 -7.68 17.00 0.18
N PRO A 48 -6.97 15.89 -0.10
CA PRO A 48 -5.65 15.92 -0.71
C PRO A 48 -5.72 16.01 -2.25
N GLN A 49 -6.43 17.00 -2.79
CA GLN A 49 -6.60 17.12 -4.23
C GLN A 49 -5.73 18.18 -4.90
N THR A 50 -5.13 19.10 -4.14
CA THR A 50 -4.29 20.11 -4.78
C THR A 50 -2.96 19.50 -5.17
N PRO A 51 -2.59 19.48 -6.47
CA PRO A 51 -1.27 19.04 -6.90
C PRO A 51 -0.19 19.92 -6.28
N LEU A 52 1.06 19.44 -6.30
CA LEU A 52 2.19 20.29 -5.95
C LEU A 52 2.17 21.53 -6.85
N GLY A 53 2.25 22.73 -6.26
CA GLY A 53 2.36 23.94 -7.06
C GLY A 53 3.63 23.91 -7.91
N PRO A 54 3.68 24.64 -9.05
CA PRO A 54 4.82 24.62 -9.98
C PRO A 54 6.18 24.89 -9.31
N PHE A 55 6.19 25.72 -8.26
CA PHE A 55 7.38 25.97 -7.46
C PHE A 55 7.90 24.70 -6.77
N LEU A 56 7.03 23.96 -6.07
CA LEU A 56 7.41 22.73 -5.38
C LEU A 56 7.85 21.66 -6.37
N GLU A 57 7.19 21.52 -7.52
CA GLU A 57 7.62 20.61 -8.57
C GLU A 57 9.04 20.95 -9.06
N ALA A 58 9.31 22.23 -9.33
CA ALA A 58 10.62 22.71 -9.73
C ALA A 58 11.68 22.58 -8.62
N ALA A 59 11.26 22.58 -7.34
CA ALA A 59 12.11 22.38 -6.19
C ALA A 59 12.51 20.91 -6.01
N VAL A 60 11.51 20.04 -6.11
CA VAL A 60 11.63 18.60 -6.10
C VAL A 60 12.54 18.12 -7.25
N ALA A 61 12.38 18.68 -8.45
CA ALA A 61 13.26 18.43 -9.58
C ALA A 61 14.73 18.83 -9.34
N ARG A 62 15.00 19.71 -8.37
CA ARG A 62 16.33 20.20 -8.00
C ARG A 62 16.89 19.58 -6.72
N GLY A 63 16.28 18.51 -6.21
CA GLY A 63 16.82 17.78 -5.05
C GLY A 63 16.55 18.44 -3.71
N ILE A 64 15.44 19.18 -3.56
CA ILE A 64 15.05 19.77 -2.26
C ILE A 64 14.80 18.69 -1.18
N VAL A 65 14.38 17.48 -1.57
CA VAL A 65 14.04 16.40 -0.63
C VAL A 65 15.27 15.95 0.17
N PRO A 66 16.37 15.47 -0.45
CA PRO A 66 17.62 15.19 0.26
C PRO A 66 18.11 16.35 1.14
N ALA A 67 18.00 17.58 0.63
CA ALA A 67 18.45 18.78 1.33
C ALA A 67 17.69 19.02 2.63
N LEU A 68 16.35 19.01 2.57
CA LEU A 68 15.49 19.17 3.74
C LEU A 68 15.70 18.03 4.73
N THR A 69 15.85 16.79 4.25
CA THR A 69 16.09 15.66 5.14
C THR A 69 17.39 15.81 5.92
N ARG A 70 18.50 16.15 5.25
CA ARG A 70 19.78 16.38 5.94
C ARG A 70 19.69 17.56 6.92
N ALA A 71 19.00 18.64 6.55
CA ALA A 71 18.77 19.76 7.45
C ALA A 71 18.01 19.32 8.72
N CYS A 72 16.95 18.52 8.58
CA CYS A 72 16.20 17.97 9.71
C CYS A 72 17.08 17.11 10.63
N VAL A 73 17.92 16.22 10.08
CA VAL A 73 18.88 15.44 10.88
C VAL A 73 19.79 16.37 11.68
N ARG A 74 20.37 17.39 11.03
CA ARG A 74 21.25 18.35 11.70
C ARG A 74 20.56 19.17 12.78
N PHE A 75 19.31 19.57 12.59
CA PHE A 75 18.56 20.29 13.63
C PHE A 75 18.31 19.44 14.87
N CYS A 76 18.22 18.12 14.72
CA CYS A 76 18.13 17.20 15.85
C CYS A 76 19.48 16.94 16.54
N GLU A 77 20.61 17.31 15.94
CA GLU A 77 21.93 17.24 16.59
C GLU A 77 22.20 18.46 17.49
N GLU A 78 21.54 19.57 17.23
CA GLU A 78 21.68 20.82 17.97
C GLU A 78 20.64 20.88 19.12
N THR A 79 21.06 21.19 20.34
CA THR A 79 20.19 21.14 21.54
C THR A 79 19.46 22.46 21.85
N GLU A 80 19.67 23.50 21.05
CA GLU A 80 19.08 24.83 21.26
C GLU A 80 17.60 24.90 20.82
N TYR A 81 16.88 25.93 21.30
CA TYR A 81 15.45 26.12 20.98
C TYR A 81 15.17 26.55 19.52
N ALA A 82 16.02 27.41 18.94
CA ALA A 82 15.87 27.87 17.56
C ALA A 82 15.85 26.71 16.52
N PRO A 83 16.68 25.65 16.65
CA PRO A 83 16.59 24.43 15.87
C PRO A 83 15.19 23.79 15.81
N ARG A 84 14.40 23.85 16.89
CA ARG A 84 13.09 23.18 16.94
C ARG A 84 12.10 23.77 15.93
N ARG A 85 11.99 25.10 15.86
CA ARG A 85 11.07 25.74 14.89
C ARG A 85 11.50 25.46 13.45
N ALA A 86 12.79 25.63 13.16
CA ALA A 86 13.34 25.34 11.84
C ALA A 86 13.16 23.88 11.43
N PHE A 87 13.28 22.95 12.39
CA PHE A 87 12.92 21.54 12.20
C PHE A 87 11.45 21.39 11.85
N THR A 88 10.53 21.93 12.65
CA THR A 88 9.09 21.80 12.41
C THR A 88 8.71 22.30 11.01
N ASP A 89 9.24 23.45 10.59
CA ASP A 89 8.94 24.04 9.28
C ASP A 89 9.53 23.19 8.14
N SER A 90 10.80 22.79 8.25
CA SER A 90 11.49 21.97 7.23
C SER A 90 10.89 20.57 7.12
N PHE A 91 10.59 19.95 8.27
CA PHE A 91 10.00 18.62 8.36
C PHE A 91 8.56 18.63 7.86
N GLY A 92 7.78 19.67 8.20
CA GLY A 92 6.43 19.87 7.66
C GLY A 92 6.42 19.98 6.14
N MET A 93 7.35 20.77 5.56
CA MET A 93 7.52 20.86 4.10
C MET A 93 7.90 19.50 3.49
N LEU A 94 8.84 18.77 4.12
CA LEU A 94 9.26 17.45 3.67
C LEU A 94 8.10 16.45 3.68
N VAL A 95 7.35 16.36 4.79
CA VAL A 95 6.17 15.52 4.95
C VAL A 95 5.13 15.85 3.87
N ARG A 96 4.89 17.14 3.60
CA ARG A 96 3.97 17.57 2.53
C ARG A 96 4.43 17.08 1.16
N ILE A 97 5.71 17.25 0.81
CA ILE A 97 6.27 16.75 -0.45
C ILE A 97 6.09 15.23 -0.53
N LEU A 98 6.48 14.49 0.51
CA LEU A 98 6.37 13.03 0.53
C LEU A 98 4.92 12.57 0.39
N TYR A 99 3.98 13.24 1.05
CA TYR A 99 2.55 12.95 0.94
C TYR A 99 2.01 13.11 -0.49
N HIS A 100 2.31 14.22 -1.16
CA HIS A 100 1.88 14.45 -2.54
C HIS A 100 2.65 13.61 -3.58
N THR A 101 3.71 12.94 -3.16
CA THR A 101 4.57 12.16 -4.05
C THR A 101 4.70 10.69 -3.63
N VAL A 102 3.79 10.18 -2.80
CA VAL A 102 3.73 8.76 -2.44
C VAL A 102 3.70 7.91 -3.71
N GLY A 103 4.55 6.89 -3.77
CA GLY A 103 4.71 6.03 -4.94
C GLY A 103 5.73 6.51 -5.98
N THR A 104 6.51 7.55 -5.65
CA THR A 104 7.62 8.04 -6.49
C THR A 104 8.96 7.84 -5.79
N ARG A 105 10.06 8.29 -6.43
CA ARG A 105 11.43 8.15 -5.92
C ARG A 105 11.77 8.96 -4.67
N PHE A 106 10.95 9.93 -4.28
CA PHE A 106 11.36 10.90 -3.25
C PHE A 106 11.40 10.32 -1.83
N LEU A 107 10.58 9.31 -1.51
CA LEU A 107 10.70 8.64 -0.22
C LEU A 107 12.00 7.83 -0.11
N PRO A 108 12.39 7.02 -1.11
CA PRO A 108 13.73 6.44 -1.16
C PRO A 108 14.85 7.46 -0.99
N ASP A 109 14.80 8.58 -1.71
CA ASP A 109 15.79 9.66 -1.59
C ASP A 109 15.84 10.23 -0.16
N ALA A 110 14.69 10.46 0.47
CA ALA A 110 14.62 10.91 1.86
C ALA A 110 15.20 9.86 2.83
N CYS A 111 14.85 8.59 2.67
CA CYS A 111 15.35 7.49 3.52
C CYS A 111 16.88 7.42 3.49
N GLN A 112 17.48 7.47 2.29
CA GLN A 112 18.94 7.47 2.11
C GLN A 112 19.65 8.69 2.72
N ASN A 113 18.91 9.76 3.04
CA ASN A 113 19.45 10.99 3.63
C ASN A 113 19.09 11.14 5.12
N GLY A 114 18.69 10.05 5.79
CA GLY A 114 18.47 10.03 7.24
C GLY A 114 17.06 10.44 7.68
N PHE A 115 16.04 10.25 6.83
CA PHE A 115 14.67 10.63 7.19
C PHE A 115 14.17 9.98 8.49
N LEU A 116 14.39 8.68 8.66
CA LEU A 116 13.98 7.97 9.88
C LEU A 116 14.88 8.29 11.08
N ASP A 117 16.17 8.57 10.86
CA ASP A 117 17.09 9.07 11.90
C ASP A 117 16.57 10.40 12.48
N ALA A 118 16.24 11.37 11.62
CA ALA A 118 15.66 12.65 12.03
C ALA A 118 14.35 12.47 12.82
N LEU A 119 13.48 11.56 12.38
CA LEU A 119 12.20 11.28 13.03
C LEU A 119 12.39 10.67 14.43
N VAL A 120 13.28 9.68 14.56
CA VAL A 120 13.56 9.02 15.84
C VAL A 120 14.20 10.00 16.84
N ARG A 121 15.14 10.83 16.37
CA ARG A 121 15.74 11.88 17.21
C ARG A 121 14.72 12.94 17.61
N HIS A 122 13.85 13.38 16.70
CA HIS A 122 12.76 14.31 17.02
C HIS A 122 11.90 13.75 18.15
N GLY A 123 11.44 12.50 18.04
CA GLY A 123 10.64 11.86 19.08
C GLY A 123 11.37 11.67 20.41
N SER A 124 12.70 11.53 20.38
CA SER A 124 13.53 11.44 21.60
C SER A 124 13.71 12.78 22.30
N LEU A 125 13.79 13.88 21.54
CA LEU A 125 14.12 15.21 22.06
C LEU A 125 12.88 16.01 22.45
N TRP A 126 11.80 15.89 21.68
CA TRP A 126 10.62 16.72 21.82
C TRP A 126 9.40 15.83 21.97
N HIS A 127 8.74 15.96 23.13
CA HIS A 127 7.50 15.27 23.45
C HIS A 127 6.38 16.32 23.43
N SER A 128 5.64 16.40 22.34
CA SER A 128 4.59 17.41 22.15
C SER A 128 3.35 16.83 21.49
N GLU A 129 2.20 17.46 21.68
CA GLU A 129 0.95 17.07 21.00
C GLU A 129 1.07 17.09 19.47
N ALA A 130 1.98 17.93 18.93
CA ALA A 130 2.30 17.92 17.51
C ALA A 130 2.80 16.55 17.03
N ASP A 131 3.41 15.75 17.90
CA ASP A 131 3.92 14.41 17.57
C ASP A 131 2.79 13.45 17.27
N ALA A 132 1.63 13.57 17.94
CA ALA A 132 0.46 12.75 17.63
C ALA A 132 -0.07 13.02 16.21
N THR A 133 -0.10 14.30 15.81
CA THR A 133 -0.50 14.69 14.44
C THR A 133 0.51 14.20 13.40
N ILE A 134 1.80 14.39 13.68
CA ILE A 134 2.89 13.87 12.83
C ILE A 134 2.76 12.34 12.72
N ALA A 135 2.52 11.64 13.82
CA ALA A 135 2.42 10.19 13.85
C ALA A 135 1.33 9.68 12.91
N ILE A 136 0.13 10.25 13.03
CA ILE A 136 -1.03 9.86 12.23
C ILE A 136 -0.76 10.12 10.74
N ILE A 137 -0.28 11.30 10.37
CA ILE A 137 -0.06 11.64 8.95
C ILE A 137 1.06 10.80 8.37
N LEU A 138 2.19 10.73 9.08
CA LEU A 138 3.40 10.14 8.57
C LEU A 138 3.30 8.61 8.54
N PHE A 139 3.10 7.98 9.70
CA PHE A 139 3.11 6.53 9.77
C PHE A 139 1.86 5.94 9.10
N ASN A 140 0.68 6.47 9.42
CA ASN A 140 -0.56 5.88 8.91
C ASN A 140 -0.91 6.34 7.50
N GLY A 141 -0.48 7.54 7.09
CA GLY A 141 -0.77 8.06 5.75
C GLY A 141 0.32 7.79 4.73
N ILE A 142 1.54 8.24 5.01
CA ILE A 142 2.64 8.26 4.04
C ILE A 142 3.40 6.93 4.03
N LEU A 143 3.92 6.50 5.18
CA LEU A 143 4.82 5.35 5.26
C LEU A 143 4.07 4.04 5.02
N ALA A 144 2.93 3.82 5.69
CA ALA A 144 2.08 2.65 5.44
C ALA A 144 1.67 2.53 3.95
N GLY A 145 1.24 3.65 3.36
CA GLY A 145 0.89 3.71 1.94
C GLY A 145 2.09 3.53 1.03
N ALA A 146 3.30 3.94 1.43
CA ALA A 146 4.51 3.80 0.63
C ALA A 146 5.04 2.35 0.59
N LEU A 147 4.71 1.54 1.59
CA LEU A 147 5.12 0.15 1.65
C LEU A 147 4.51 -0.71 0.52
N VAL A 148 3.55 -0.22 -0.28
CA VAL A 148 3.05 -0.95 -1.48
C VAL A 148 3.97 -0.81 -2.68
N TYR A 149 4.96 0.07 -2.60
CA TYR A 149 5.94 0.32 -3.65
C TYR A 149 7.25 -0.35 -3.28
N ARG A 150 7.73 -1.23 -4.16
CA ARG A 150 8.91 -2.06 -3.89
C ARG A 150 10.14 -1.23 -3.52
N ASP A 151 10.43 -0.18 -4.26
CA ASP A 151 11.64 0.62 -4.04
C ASP A 151 11.55 1.41 -2.72
N SER A 152 10.36 1.93 -2.40
CA SER A 152 10.09 2.56 -1.10
C SER A 152 10.21 1.58 0.06
N LEU A 153 9.68 0.35 -0.08
CA LEU A 153 9.81 -0.70 0.93
C LEU A 153 11.28 -1.01 1.21
N LEU A 154 12.09 -1.21 0.17
CA LEU A 154 13.50 -1.55 0.34
C LEU A 154 14.28 -0.40 0.99
N ALA A 155 14.02 0.84 0.56
CA ALA A 155 14.64 2.01 1.19
C ALA A 155 14.21 2.18 2.65
N LEU A 156 12.95 1.92 2.99
CA LEU A 156 12.46 1.95 4.36
C LEU A 156 13.08 0.84 5.21
N ARG A 157 13.21 -0.39 4.68
CA ARG A 157 13.89 -1.49 5.38
C ARG A 157 15.30 -1.09 5.80
N ASP A 158 16.06 -0.52 4.87
CA ASP A 158 17.45 -0.13 5.10
C ASP A 158 17.51 1.03 6.11
N ALA A 159 16.67 2.06 5.92
CA ALA A 159 16.61 3.19 6.86
C ALA A 159 16.11 2.80 8.27
N ILE A 160 15.25 1.79 8.40
CA ILE A 160 14.83 1.25 9.70
C ILE A 160 16.02 0.58 10.40
N ALA A 161 16.80 -0.21 9.66
CA ALA A 161 17.99 -0.86 10.22
C ALA A 161 19.02 0.19 10.68
N ASP A 162 19.22 1.25 9.90
CA ASP A 162 20.15 2.34 10.24
C ASP A 162 19.69 3.14 11.47
N ALA A 163 18.38 3.36 11.63
CA ALA A 163 17.82 4.12 12.75
C ALA A 163 17.53 3.26 14.01
N ALA A 164 17.59 1.92 13.91
CA ALA A 164 17.30 1.01 15.02
C ALA A 164 18.11 1.30 16.30
N PRO A 165 19.44 1.56 16.25
CA PRO A 165 20.21 1.85 17.46
C PRO A 165 19.72 3.10 18.22
N LEU A 166 19.13 4.07 17.52
CA LEU A 166 18.54 5.25 18.14
C LEU A 166 17.15 4.96 18.70
N ALA A 167 16.38 4.12 18.00
CA ALA A 167 15.03 3.76 18.38
C ALA A 167 14.98 2.87 19.64
N ASP A 168 16.05 2.10 19.89
CA ASP A 168 16.23 1.31 21.11
C ASP A 168 16.53 2.17 22.35
N GLY A 169 16.79 3.46 22.17
CA GLY A 169 17.00 4.41 23.26
C GLY A 169 15.74 4.62 24.10
N LYS A 170 15.91 4.66 25.43
CA LYS A 170 14.80 4.88 26.39
C LYS A 170 13.94 6.10 26.04
N SER A 171 14.58 7.22 25.68
CA SER A 171 13.88 8.46 25.31
C SER A 171 12.92 8.29 24.13
N PHE A 172 13.31 7.55 23.09
CA PHE A 172 12.39 7.33 21.97
C PHE A 172 11.26 6.38 22.36
N SER A 173 11.56 5.33 23.15
CA SER A 173 10.57 4.34 23.57
C SER A 173 9.44 4.91 24.43
N GLU A 174 9.70 6.02 25.13
CA GLU A 174 8.71 6.76 25.93
C GLU A 174 7.91 7.78 25.09
N SER A 175 8.30 8.01 23.83
CA SER A 175 7.62 8.96 22.94
C SER A 175 6.32 8.38 22.36
N LEU A 176 5.40 9.28 21.98
CA LEU A 176 4.16 8.92 21.27
C LEU A 176 4.41 8.28 19.90
N LEU A 177 5.60 8.45 19.32
CA LEU A 177 5.96 7.90 18.01
C LEU A 177 6.35 6.42 18.07
N TYR A 178 6.70 5.90 19.25
CA TYR A 178 7.27 4.56 19.37
C TYR A 178 6.29 3.44 18.97
N SER A 179 5.02 3.55 19.37
CA SER A 179 4.00 2.55 18.99
C SER A 179 3.81 2.50 17.46
N HIS A 180 3.81 3.66 16.80
CA HIS A 180 3.72 3.76 15.34
C HIS A 180 4.99 3.26 14.64
N TRP A 181 6.16 3.51 15.24
CA TRP A 181 7.43 2.94 14.79
C TRP A 181 7.39 1.40 14.78
N LEU A 182 6.93 0.77 15.87
CA LEU A 182 6.81 -0.69 15.93
C LEU A 182 5.88 -1.24 14.84
N VAL A 183 4.74 -0.60 14.61
CA VAL A 183 3.81 -0.98 13.53
C VAL A 183 4.49 -0.86 12.16
N LEU A 184 5.28 0.18 11.92
CA LEU A 184 6.05 0.34 10.68
C LEU A 184 7.09 -0.78 10.51
N VAL A 185 7.85 -1.09 11.56
CA VAL A 185 8.88 -2.14 11.55
C VAL A 185 8.25 -3.49 11.20
N LEU A 186 7.15 -3.85 11.88
CA LEU A 186 6.42 -5.10 11.64
C LEU A 186 5.90 -5.20 10.21
N ASN A 187 5.22 -4.17 9.73
CA ASN A 187 4.69 -4.13 8.35
C ASN A 187 5.80 -4.18 7.30
N THR A 188 6.91 -3.48 7.55
CA THR A 188 8.07 -3.48 6.65
C THR A 188 8.68 -4.87 6.57
N HIS A 189 8.85 -5.53 7.71
CA HIS A 189 9.38 -6.89 7.78
C HIS A 189 8.47 -7.90 7.06
N GLU A 190 7.17 -7.89 7.36
CA GLU A 190 6.17 -8.73 6.69
C GLU A 190 6.25 -8.58 5.16
N ARG A 191 6.27 -7.34 4.68
CA ARG A 191 6.31 -7.04 3.25
C ARG A 191 7.66 -7.38 2.61
N CYS A 192 8.77 -7.33 3.35
CA CYS A 192 10.05 -7.84 2.88
C CYS A 192 10.02 -9.35 2.66
N VAL A 193 9.35 -10.11 3.53
CA VAL A 193 9.13 -11.56 3.31
C VAL A 193 8.38 -11.79 2.01
N VAL A 194 7.36 -10.98 1.71
CA VAL A 194 6.63 -11.05 0.43
C VAL A 194 7.54 -10.75 -0.76
N VAL A 195 8.37 -9.70 -0.71
CA VAL A 195 9.33 -9.39 -1.79
C VAL A 195 10.30 -10.54 -2.01
N ASN A 196 10.85 -11.11 -0.94
CA ASN A 196 11.83 -12.20 -1.03
C ASN A 196 11.19 -13.46 -1.62
N LYS A 197 9.96 -13.80 -1.18
CA LYS A 197 9.16 -14.86 -1.78
C LYS A 197 8.92 -14.56 -3.25
N ALA A 198 8.45 -13.37 -3.62
CA ALA A 198 8.16 -13.00 -5.01
C ALA A 198 9.39 -13.01 -5.93
N GLY A 199 10.57 -12.66 -5.42
CA GLY A 199 11.84 -12.72 -6.14
C GLY A 199 12.35 -14.15 -6.38
N ALA A 200 12.11 -15.03 -5.42
CA ALA A 200 12.39 -16.47 -5.53
C ALA A 200 11.24 -17.27 -6.17
N ALA A 201 10.07 -16.66 -6.34
CA ALA A 201 8.83 -17.37 -6.65
C ALA A 201 8.78 -17.86 -8.08
N SER A 202 8.19 -19.05 -8.17
CA SER A 202 7.63 -19.59 -9.38
C SER A 202 6.72 -18.56 -10.09
N LYS A 203 6.83 -18.50 -11.42
CA LYS A 203 5.93 -17.72 -12.27
C LYS A 203 4.83 -18.62 -12.81
N GLY A 204 3.65 -18.07 -13.02
CA GLY A 204 2.58 -18.71 -13.78
C GLY A 204 2.62 -18.30 -15.24
N CYS A 205 2.21 -19.19 -16.14
CA CYS A 205 2.05 -18.86 -17.56
C CYS A 205 1.02 -17.72 -17.73
N ASP A 206 1.30 -16.75 -18.60
CA ASP A 206 0.40 -15.63 -18.88
C ASP A 206 -0.77 -15.98 -19.80
N ASN A 207 -0.77 -17.17 -20.40
CA ASN A 207 -1.95 -17.69 -21.09
C ASN A 207 -3.01 -18.09 -20.05
N PRO A 208 -4.21 -17.47 -20.00
CA PRO A 208 -5.25 -17.73 -18.99
C PRO A 208 -5.84 -19.16 -19.07
N ALA A 209 -5.65 -19.86 -20.19
CA ALA A 209 -6.00 -21.26 -20.32
C ALA A 209 -4.93 -22.22 -19.76
N CYS A 210 -3.72 -21.71 -19.49
CA CYS A 210 -2.61 -22.50 -18.95
C CYS A 210 -2.44 -22.26 -17.45
N GLU A 211 -2.52 -23.33 -16.67
CA GLU A 211 -2.37 -23.28 -15.21
C GLU A 211 -0.93 -23.61 -14.74
N LYS A 212 0.04 -23.74 -15.67
CA LYS A 212 1.43 -24.09 -15.30
C LYS A 212 2.06 -22.97 -14.46
N ILE A 213 2.51 -23.32 -13.27
CA ILE A 213 3.32 -22.52 -12.35
C ILE A 213 4.65 -23.24 -12.15
N ALA A 214 5.77 -22.57 -12.42
CA ALA A 214 7.11 -23.20 -12.37
C ALA A 214 8.21 -22.16 -12.11
N ALA A 215 9.49 -22.54 -12.03
CA ALA A 215 10.55 -21.54 -11.79
C ALA A 215 10.56 -20.47 -12.90
N ARG A 216 10.83 -19.20 -12.56
CA ARG A 216 10.83 -18.10 -13.54
C ARG A 216 11.72 -18.39 -14.77
N THR A 217 12.81 -19.12 -14.58
CA THR A 217 13.75 -19.55 -15.64
C THR A 217 13.13 -20.52 -16.65
N GLU A 218 12.04 -21.21 -16.30
CA GLU A 218 11.32 -22.11 -17.20
C GLU A 218 10.35 -21.38 -18.15
N PHE A 219 10.09 -20.10 -17.91
CA PHE A 219 9.20 -19.31 -18.74
C PHE A 219 9.97 -18.46 -19.74
N ARG A 220 9.45 -18.38 -20.96
CA ARG A 220 9.93 -17.49 -22.00
C ARG A 220 9.20 -16.16 -21.90
N ARG A 221 9.93 -15.06 -22.01
CA ARG A 221 9.32 -13.73 -22.09
C ARG A 221 8.80 -13.46 -23.49
N CYS A 222 7.70 -12.73 -23.59
CA CYS A 222 7.29 -12.13 -24.86
C CYS A 222 8.43 -11.25 -25.37
N SER A 223 8.90 -11.52 -26.59
CA SER A 223 10.05 -10.80 -27.17
C SER A 223 9.78 -9.30 -27.34
N SER A 224 8.52 -8.92 -27.58
CA SER A 224 8.11 -7.53 -27.75
C SER A 224 7.96 -6.81 -26.41
N CYS A 225 7.01 -7.22 -25.56
CA CYS A 225 6.71 -6.47 -24.33
C CYS A 225 7.59 -6.82 -23.12
N GLN A 226 8.34 -7.93 -23.18
CA GLN A 226 9.21 -8.45 -22.10
C GLN A 226 8.54 -8.69 -20.75
N ALA A 227 7.22 -8.58 -20.69
CA ALA A 227 6.48 -8.51 -19.45
C ALA A 227 5.50 -9.67 -19.27
N ALA A 228 5.08 -10.32 -20.36
CA ALA A 228 4.39 -11.59 -20.32
C ALA A 228 5.37 -12.78 -20.37
N TYR A 229 5.07 -13.84 -19.63
CA TYR A 229 5.83 -15.07 -19.41
C TYR A 229 5.02 -16.27 -19.85
N TYR A 230 5.53 -17.05 -20.79
CA TYR A 230 4.86 -18.23 -21.32
C TYR A 230 5.70 -19.48 -21.14
N CYS A 231 5.08 -20.58 -20.73
CA CYS A 231 5.80 -21.84 -20.59
C CYS A 231 6.18 -22.44 -21.96
N SER A 232 5.50 -22.02 -23.04
CA SER A 232 5.74 -22.49 -24.39
C SER A 232 5.33 -21.44 -25.44
N LYS A 233 5.83 -21.59 -26.67
CA LYS A 233 5.42 -20.76 -27.81
C LYS A 233 3.94 -20.96 -28.16
N THR A 234 3.41 -22.16 -27.94
CA THR A 234 1.99 -22.49 -28.11
C THR A 234 1.12 -21.70 -27.14
N CYS A 235 1.51 -21.59 -25.88
CA CYS A 235 0.80 -20.74 -24.92
C CYS A 235 0.89 -19.26 -25.28
N GLN A 236 2.04 -18.80 -25.74
CA GLN A 236 2.19 -17.42 -26.24
C GLN A 236 1.25 -17.15 -27.42
N ALA A 237 1.18 -18.04 -28.41
CA ALA A 237 0.30 -17.88 -29.57
C ALA A 237 -1.19 -17.91 -29.21
N ALA A 238 -1.60 -18.83 -28.33
CA ALA A 238 -2.98 -18.89 -27.85
C ALA A 238 -3.39 -17.62 -27.08
N ASP A 239 -2.50 -17.08 -26.25
CA ASP A 239 -2.72 -15.80 -25.57
C ASP A 239 -2.70 -14.63 -26.54
N TRP A 240 -1.82 -14.67 -27.55
CA TRP A 240 -1.69 -13.67 -28.62
C TRP A 240 -3.02 -13.42 -29.33
N ASP A 241 -3.63 -14.47 -29.85
CA ASP A 241 -4.85 -14.38 -30.65
C ASP A 241 -6.10 -14.08 -29.81
N SER A 242 -6.09 -14.42 -28.52
CA SER A 242 -7.25 -14.22 -27.63
C SER A 242 -7.30 -12.84 -26.97
N ARG A 243 -6.14 -12.27 -26.61
CA ARG A 243 -6.09 -10.97 -25.90
C ARG A 243 -4.75 -10.24 -25.98
N HIS A 244 -3.62 -10.96 -26.01
CA HIS A 244 -2.32 -10.35 -25.79
C HIS A 244 -1.91 -9.43 -26.94
N ARG A 245 -2.34 -9.70 -28.18
CA ARG A 245 -2.11 -8.81 -29.32
C ARG A 245 -2.72 -7.42 -29.10
N ASP A 246 -4.01 -7.39 -28.75
CA ASP A 246 -4.81 -6.16 -28.71
C ASP A 246 -4.61 -5.41 -27.39
N ASP A 247 -4.47 -6.15 -26.29
CA ASP A 247 -4.42 -5.56 -24.96
C ASP A 247 -2.98 -5.30 -24.45
N ALA A 248 -2.00 -6.14 -24.81
CA ALA A 248 -0.81 -6.32 -23.96
C ALA A 248 0.57 -6.40 -24.65
N CYS A 249 0.64 -6.56 -25.99
CA CYS A 249 1.91 -6.71 -26.68
C CYS A 249 2.42 -5.42 -27.33
N CYS A 250 1.53 -4.71 -28.03
CA CYS A 250 1.81 -3.38 -28.59
C CYS A 250 1.59 -2.26 -27.56
N THR A 251 1.02 -2.63 -26.42
CA THR A 251 0.69 -1.81 -25.26
C THR A 251 1.23 -2.58 -24.05
N PRO A 252 2.24 -2.11 -23.30
CA PRO A 252 2.83 -2.87 -22.19
C PRO A 252 1.73 -3.39 -21.24
N PRO A 253 1.89 -4.61 -20.70
CA PRO A 253 0.78 -5.52 -20.44
C PRO A 253 -0.30 -4.90 -19.57
N THR A 254 -1.53 -4.96 -20.08
CA THR A 254 -2.81 -4.89 -19.38
C THR A 254 -2.91 -5.99 -18.34
N PHE A 255 -2.29 -5.74 -17.20
CA PHE A 255 -2.97 -6.01 -15.95
C PHE A 255 -3.61 -4.68 -15.60
N VAL A 256 -4.92 -4.58 -15.84
CA VAL A 256 -5.62 -3.29 -16.01
C VAL A 256 -5.82 -2.60 -14.65
N LEU A 257 -4.72 -2.04 -14.17
CA LEU A 257 -4.69 -0.65 -13.77
C LEU A 257 -5.10 0.11 -15.05
N GLY A 258 -6.18 0.90 -15.04
CA GLY A 258 -6.73 1.56 -16.24
C GLY A 258 -5.66 2.28 -17.07
N ASN A 259 -5.93 2.63 -18.33
CA ASN A 259 -4.94 3.22 -19.25
C ASN A 259 -4.10 4.37 -18.65
N HIS A 260 -4.67 5.14 -17.71
CA HIS A 260 -3.99 6.21 -16.96
C HIS A 260 -2.88 5.74 -16.02
N MET A 261 -2.93 4.50 -15.53
CA MET A 261 -2.03 4.00 -14.48
C MET A 261 -0.82 3.21 -15.00
N LYS A 262 -0.83 2.83 -16.29
CA LYS A 262 0.31 2.15 -16.94
C LYS A 262 1.56 3.03 -16.98
N ALA A 263 1.38 4.35 -17.12
CA ALA A 263 2.49 5.31 -17.10
C ALA A 263 3.10 5.47 -15.69
N ASP A 264 2.33 5.15 -14.65
CA ASP A 264 2.63 5.56 -13.28
C ASP A 264 3.25 4.44 -12.42
N PHE A 265 3.05 3.17 -12.79
CA PHE A 265 3.57 2.00 -12.05
C PHE A 265 4.57 1.19 -12.88
N SER A 266 5.81 1.07 -12.37
CA SER A 266 6.82 0.20 -12.97
C SER A 266 6.37 -1.26 -13.03
N PHE A 267 6.95 -2.06 -13.92
CA PHE A 267 6.69 -3.51 -13.96
C PHE A 267 6.97 -4.19 -12.60
N HIS A 268 8.09 -3.83 -11.96
CA HIS A 268 8.47 -4.39 -10.67
C HIS A 268 7.48 -4.04 -9.56
N THR A 269 6.96 -2.81 -9.56
CA THR A 269 5.94 -2.37 -8.60
C THR A 269 4.66 -3.16 -8.78
N ARG A 270 4.21 -3.38 -10.03
CA ARG A 270 2.99 -4.16 -10.31
C ARG A 270 3.13 -5.61 -9.88
N ASP A 271 4.27 -6.21 -10.15
CA ASP A 271 4.54 -7.60 -9.77
C ASP A 271 4.59 -7.77 -8.25
N TYR A 272 5.27 -6.84 -7.57
CA TYR A 272 5.30 -6.78 -6.12
C TYR A 272 3.91 -6.58 -5.52
N LEU A 273 3.14 -5.61 -6.02
CA LEU A 273 1.78 -5.34 -5.54
C LEU A 273 0.90 -6.60 -5.65
N ARG A 274 1.00 -7.34 -6.76
CA ARG A 274 0.28 -8.62 -6.90
C ARG A 274 0.71 -9.62 -5.82
N ALA A 275 2.01 -9.75 -5.57
CA ALA A 275 2.50 -10.65 -4.52
C ALA A 275 1.99 -10.26 -3.13
N VAL A 276 1.89 -8.96 -2.84
CA VAL A 276 1.30 -8.44 -1.59
C VAL A 276 -0.17 -8.83 -1.49
N VAL A 277 -0.95 -8.58 -2.53
CA VAL A 277 -2.39 -8.89 -2.53
C VAL A 277 -2.62 -10.40 -2.42
N GLN A 278 -1.79 -11.21 -3.10
CA GLN A 278 -1.82 -12.67 -2.99
C GLN A 278 -1.50 -13.14 -1.58
N HIS A 279 -0.46 -12.58 -0.95
CA HIS A 279 -0.08 -12.90 0.44
C HIS A 279 -1.19 -12.57 1.42
N TYR A 280 -1.80 -11.39 1.33
CA TYR A 280 -2.95 -11.05 2.19
C TYR A 280 -4.17 -11.91 1.91
N TYR A 281 -4.41 -12.28 0.65
CA TYR A 281 -5.48 -13.22 0.32
C TYR A 281 -5.25 -14.59 0.98
N GLU A 282 -4.04 -15.12 0.92
CA GLU A 282 -3.67 -16.40 1.55
C GLU A 282 -3.77 -16.35 3.07
N LEU A 283 -3.35 -15.24 3.69
CA LEU A 283 -3.44 -15.04 5.14
C LEU A 283 -4.87 -14.97 5.65
N ASN A 284 -5.80 -14.42 4.85
CA ASN A 284 -7.19 -14.19 5.26
C ASN A 284 -8.15 -15.17 4.57
N LEU A 285 -7.66 -16.31 4.08
CA LEU A 285 -8.44 -17.19 3.22
C LEU A 285 -9.72 -17.70 3.91
N ASP A 286 -9.63 -18.09 5.17
CA ASP A 286 -10.76 -18.59 5.95
C ASP A 286 -11.80 -17.48 6.21
N ASP A 287 -11.34 -16.29 6.60
CA ASP A 287 -12.21 -15.12 6.79
C ASP A 287 -12.91 -14.72 5.49
N ILE A 288 -12.20 -14.75 4.36
CA ILE A 288 -12.77 -14.53 3.04
C ILE A 288 -13.86 -15.55 2.76
N HIS A 289 -13.60 -16.85 2.97
CA HIS A 289 -14.59 -17.89 2.73
C HIS A 289 -15.81 -17.77 3.63
N ASN A 290 -15.62 -17.44 4.90
CA ASN A 290 -16.69 -17.21 5.87
C ASN A 290 -17.55 -16.01 5.47
N ALA A 291 -16.92 -14.89 5.09
CA ALA A 291 -17.63 -13.71 4.63
C ALA A 291 -18.39 -13.97 3.32
N LEU A 292 -17.78 -14.67 2.36
CA LEU A 292 -18.46 -15.10 1.14
C LEU A 292 -19.64 -16.03 1.45
N ALA A 293 -19.55 -16.88 2.47
CA ALA A 293 -20.64 -17.75 2.88
C ALA A 293 -21.79 -16.96 3.52
N ALA A 294 -21.47 -16.03 4.41
CA ALA A 294 -22.43 -15.16 5.08
C ALA A 294 -23.24 -14.30 4.07
N GLU A 295 -22.58 -13.79 3.03
CA GLU A 295 -23.21 -13.01 1.95
C GLU A 295 -24.01 -13.89 0.96
N GLY A 296 -24.09 -15.20 1.18
CA GLY A 296 -24.71 -16.14 0.24
C GLY A 296 -23.95 -16.30 -1.08
N LEU A 297 -22.73 -15.75 -1.18
CA LEU A 297 -21.86 -15.78 -2.35
C LEU A 297 -21.10 -17.12 -2.49
N CYS A 298 -21.00 -17.93 -1.43
CA CYS A 298 -20.45 -19.30 -1.51
C CYS A 298 -21.40 -20.31 -2.16
N GLN A 299 -22.70 -19.99 -2.31
CA GLN A 299 -23.71 -20.96 -2.75
C GLN A 299 -24.02 -20.85 -4.26
N SER A 300 -23.28 -21.60 -5.07
CA SER A 300 -23.71 -22.36 -6.26
C SER A 300 -22.51 -22.53 -7.19
N GLY A 301 -21.94 -23.72 -7.37
CA GLY A 301 -22.56 -24.73 -8.22
C GLY A 301 -22.59 -24.22 -9.65
N ARG A 302 -21.78 -24.82 -10.54
CA ARG A 302 -21.65 -24.45 -11.98
C ARG A 302 -22.99 -24.19 -12.71
N ALA A 303 -24.12 -24.66 -12.17
CA ALA A 303 -25.46 -24.55 -12.71
C ALA A 303 -26.16 -23.18 -12.59
N ARG A 304 -25.76 -22.26 -11.70
CA ARG A 304 -26.48 -20.97 -11.53
C ARG A 304 -25.86 -19.78 -12.26
N TRP A 305 -24.57 -19.84 -12.54
CA TRP A 305 -23.81 -18.74 -13.18
C TRP A 305 -23.91 -18.77 -14.70
N ALA A 306 -24.10 -19.95 -15.29
CA ALA A 306 -24.28 -20.10 -16.72
C ALA A 306 -25.69 -19.66 -17.14
N GLY A 307 -25.91 -18.35 -17.26
CA GLY A 307 -27.06 -17.79 -17.98
C GLY A 307 -27.92 -16.78 -17.24
N SER A 308 -27.74 -16.56 -15.93
CA SER A 308 -28.47 -15.50 -15.21
C SER A 308 -27.62 -14.24 -15.07
N PRO A 309 -27.94 -13.15 -15.79
CA PRO A 309 -27.22 -11.87 -15.69
C PRO A 309 -27.37 -11.18 -14.31
N GLN A 310 -28.13 -11.76 -13.38
CA GLN A 310 -28.48 -11.17 -12.09
C GLN A 310 -27.64 -11.68 -10.91
N VAL A 311 -26.72 -12.62 -11.09
CA VAL A 311 -25.90 -13.08 -9.94
C VAL A 311 -24.80 -12.06 -9.65
N PRO A 312 -24.71 -11.53 -8.40
CA PRO A 312 -23.65 -10.61 -8.03
C PRO A 312 -22.29 -11.30 -8.02
N VAL A 313 -21.28 -10.60 -8.51
CA VAL A 313 -19.88 -11.06 -8.47
C VAL A 313 -19.29 -10.72 -7.09
N PRO A 314 -18.59 -11.64 -6.42
CA PRO A 314 -17.89 -11.29 -5.19
C PRO A 314 -16.76 -10.30 -5.45
N VAL A 315 -16.68 -9.27 -4.63
CA VAL A 315 -15.66 -8.24 -4.67
C VAL A 315 -14.84 -8.28 -3.38
N LEU A 316 -13.54 -8.52 -3.51
CA LEU A 316 -12.58 -8.48 -2.41
C LEU A 316 -11.84 -7.16 -2.48
N MET A 317 -12.03 -6.29 -1.50
CA MET A 317 -11.37 -5.00 -1.41
C MET A 317 -10.29 -5.04 -0.34
N LEU A 318 -9.04 -4.88 -0.77
CA LEU A 318 -7.88 -4.75 0.11
C LEU A 318 -7.46 -3.28 0.19
N ASP A 319 -7.61 -2.65 1.34
CA ASP A 319 -7.14 -1.30 1.59
C ASP A 319 -5.71 -1.30 2.13
N LEU A 320 -4.76 -0.99 1.24
CA LEU A 320 -3.34 -0.87 1.58
C LEU A 320 -2.94 0.58 1.91
N THR A 321 -3.91 1.49 2.08
CA THR A 321 -3.66 2.86 2.52
C THR A 321 -3.57 3.00 4.04
N ALA A 322 -4.03 1.98 4.78
CA ALA A 322 -3.97 1.92 6.24
C ALA A 322 -2.71 1.18 6.72
N PRO A 323 -2.25 1.42 7.97
CA PRO A 323 -1.14 0.68 8.59
C PRO A 323 -1.36 -0.82 8.60
N LEU A 324 -2.57 -1.23 8.97
CA LEU A 324 -3.01 -2.61 8.90
C LEU A 324 -3.85 -2.73 7.65
N ALA A 325 -3.47 -3.63 6.75
CA ALA A 325 -4.23 -3.88 5.53
C ALA A 325 -5.65 -4.30 5.92
N ALA A 326 -6.64 -3.51 5.53
CA ALA A 326 -8.03 -3.84 5.82
C ALA A 326 -8.61 -4.62 4.64
N LEU A 327 -9.25 -5.75 4.92
CA LEU A 327 -9.92 -6.56 3.93
C LEU A 327 -11.42 -6.45 4.11
N ALA A 328 -12.13 -6.19 3.01
CA ALA A 328 -13.58 -6.24 2.95
C ALA A 328 -14.04 -7.19 1.84
N VAL A 329 -15.08 -7.98 2.12
CA VAL A 329 -15.79 -8.80 1.14
C VAL A 329 -17.13 -8.15 0.88
N MET A 330 -17.45 -7.92 -0.38
CA MET A 330 -18.64 -7.18 -0.81
C MET A 330 -19.28 -7.88 -2.02
N SER A 331 -20.56 -7.61 -2.24
CA SER A 331 -21.25 -7.95 -3.49
C SER A 331 -20.98 -6.91 -4.57
N SER A 332 -20.94 -7.29 -5.84
CA SER A 332 -20.84 -6.34 -6.96
C SER A 332 -21.98 -5.32 -7.02
N ASP A 333 -23.09 -5.63 -6.36
CA ASP A 333 -24.28 -4.77 -6.32
C ASP A 333 -24.23 -3.80 -5.13
N ASP A 334 -23.16 -3.84 -4.31
CA ASP A 334 -22.98 -2.91 -3.21
C ASP A 334 -22.86 -1.47 -3.75
N PRO A 335 -23.71 -0.53 -3.28
CA PRO A 335 -23.79 0.82 -3.81
C PRO A 335 -22.52 1.64 -3.60
N ARG A 336 -21.60 1.19 -2.73
CA ARG A 336 -20.30 1.83 -2.51
C ARG A 336 -19.31 1.54 -3.64
N ILE A 337 -19.48 0.47 -4.41
CA ILE A 337 -18.47 0.07 -5.41
C ILE A 337 -18.44 1.00 -6.63
N PRO A 338 -19.58 1.40 -7.23
CA PRO A 338 -19.57 2.30 -8.38
C PRO A 338 -18.91 3.66 -8.09
N SER A 339 -19.00 4.17 -6.85
CA SER A 339 -18.35 5.43 -6.47
C SER A 339 -16.84 5.29 -6.25
N LEU A 340 -16.37 4.10 -5.88
CA LEU A 340 -14.94 3.79 -5.71
C LEU A 340 -14.24 3.51 -7.05
N PHE A 341 -15.01 3.16 -8.09
CA PHE A 341 -14.49 2.75 -9.39
C PHE A 341 -15.48 3.10 -10.52
N PRO A 342 -15.71 4.38 -10.85
CA PRO A 342 -16.78 4.77 -11.77
C PRO A 342 -16.49 4.40 -13.23
N GLU A 343 -15.23 4.42 -13.65
CA GLU A 343 -14.84 4.11 -15.02
C GLU A 343 -14.70 2.59 -15.20
N SER A 344 -15.36 2.02 -16.21
CA SER A 344 -15.24 0.60 -16.62
C SER A 344 -15.69 -0.48 -15.62
N TYR A 345 -16.32 -0.13 -14.49
CA TYR A 345 -16.77 -1.14 -13.51
C TYR A 345 -17.66 -2.22 -14.11
N ALA A 346 -18.65 -1.82 -14.92
CA ALA A 346 -19.55 -2.74 -15.58
C ALA A 346 -18.79 -3.72 -16.49
N ASP A 347 -17.80 -3.23 -17.24
CA ASP A 347 -16.97 -4.05 -18.12
C ASP A 347 -16.17 -5.08 -17.32
N TRP A 348 -15.69 -4.71 -16.14
CA TRP A 348 -14.99 -5.63 -15.24
C TRP A 348 -15.88 -6.68 -14.62
N VAL A 349 -17.08 -6.31 -14.18
CA VAL A 349 -18.06 -7.27 -13.68
C VAL A 349 -18.43 -8.25 -14.80
N LEU A 350 -18.65 -7.77 -16.02
CA LEU A 350 -18.89 -8.60 -17.20
C LEU A 350 -17.69 -9.50 -17.52
N PHE A 351 -16.47 -8.98 -17.44
CA PHE A 351 -15.24 -9.76 -17.63
C PHE A 351 -15.12 -10.88 -16.61
N VAL A 352 -15.29 -10.59 -15.31
CA VAL A 352 -15.25 -11.61 -14.25
C VAL A 352 -16.38 -12.61 -14.39
N ARG A 353 -17.57 -12.17 -14.83
CA ARG A 353 -18.69 -13.06 -15.21
C ARG A 353 -18.35 -13.97 -16.38
N GLY A 354 -17.64 -13.47 -17.40
CA GLY A 354 -17.13 -14.30 -18.50
C GLY A 354 -16.17 -15.40 -18.03
N LEU A 355 -15.48 -15.17 -16.90
CA LEU A 355 -14.64 -16.17 -16.23
C LEU A 355 -15.42 -17.10 -15.29
N ALA A 356 -16.74 -16.93 -15.11
CA ALA A 356 -17.55 -17.51 -14.02
C ALA A 356 -17.77 -19.03 -14.05
N GLY A 357 -17.02 -19.79 -14.86
CA GLY A 357 -16.85 -21.23 -14.64
C GLY A 357 -15.87 -21.60 -13.51
N ARG A 358 -15.09 -20.63 -13.00
CA ARG A 358 -13.92 -20.85 -12.13
C ARG A 358 -14.03 -20.22 -10.73
N GLY A 359 -15.21 -19.70 -10.38
CA GLY A 359 -15.46 -19.05 -9.09
C GLY A 359 -14.78 -17.68 -8.91
N SER A 360 -14.25 -17.06 -9.97
CA SER A 360 -13.47 -15.82 -9.89
C SER A 360 -14.13 -14.71 -9.06
N ALA A 361 -13.35 -14.03 -8.23
CA ALA A 361 -13.74 -12.81 -7.53
C ALA A 361 -13.07 -11.59 -8.18
N LEU A 362 -13.71 -10.44 -8.11
CA LEU A 362 -13.10 -9.16 -8.47
C LEU A 362 -12.23 -8.69 -7.29
N HIS A 363 -10.95 -8.46 -7.52
CA HIS A 363 -10.01 -8.04 -6.48
C HIS A 363 -9.69 -6.57 -6.67
N LEU A 364 -10.21 -5.73 -5.77
CA LEU A 364 -9.96 -4.31 -5.71
C LEU A 364 -8.89 -4.01 -4.66
N VAL A 365 -7.99 -3.08 -4.96
CA VAL A 365 -6.91 -2.69 -4.06
C VAL A 365 -6.87 -1.18 -3.95
N ARG A 366 -7.08 -0.64 -2.76
CA ARG A 366 -6.94 0.80 -2.52
C ARG A 366 -5.49 1.10 -2.16
N VAL A 367 -4.89 2.03 -2.90
CA VAL A 367 -3.51 2.50 -2.69
C VAL A 367 -3.46 4.01 -2.73
N ARG A 368 -2.47 4.60 -2.04
CA ARG A 368 -2.19 6.03 -2.13
C ARG A 368 -1.13 6.26 -3.19
N TYR A 369 -1.42 7.06 -4.21
CA TYR A 369 -0.49 7.42 -5.27
C TYR A 369 -0.58 8.92 -5.55
N ARG A 370 0.56 9.62 -5.47
CA ARG A 370 0.68 11.08 -5.65
C ARG A 370 -0.39 11.88 -4.89
N GLY A 371 -0.53 11.59 -3.59
CA GLY A 371 -1.50 12.26 -2.70
C GLY A 371 -2.95 11.76 -2.81
N ALA A 372 -3.33 11.10 -3.91
CA ALA A 372 -4.69 10.60 -4.11
C ALA A 372 -4.83 9.12 -3.73
N ILE A 373 -5.99 8.74 -3.19
CA ILE A 373 -6.36 7.33 -3.06
C ILE A 373 -6.89 6.85 -4.42
N ARG A 374 -6.37 5.72 -4.89
CA ARG A 374 -6.74 5.06 -6.15
C ARG A 374 -7.21 3.65 -5.84
N THR A 375 -8.26 3.22 -6.53
CA THR A 375 -8.75 1.84 -6.49
C THR A 375 -8.25 1.11 -7.73
N LEU A 376 -7.58 -0.02 -7.53
CA LEU A 376 -6.91 -0.79 -8.56
C LEU A 376 -7.59 -2.15 -8.72
N VAL A 377 -7.76 -2.63 -9.95
CA VAL A 377 -8.12 -4.03 -10.17
C VAL A 377 -6.84 -4.86 -10.23
N VAL A 378 -6.65 -5.77 -9.28
CA VAL A 378 -5.45 -6.62 -9.21
C VAL A 378 -5.87 -8.08 -9.35
N PRO A 379 -5.89 -8.64 -10.58
CA PRO A 379 -6.32 -10.02 -10.76
C PRO A 379 -5.36 -10.97 -10.04
N LEU A 380 -5.89 -11.69 -9.05
CA LEU A 380 -5.17 -12.78 -8.39
C LEU A 380 -5.28 -14.06 -9.23
N ARG A 381 -4.18 -14.78 -9.34
CA ARG A 381 -4.16 -16.14 -9.88
C ARG A 381 -4.26 -17.09 -8.72
N ILE A 382 -5.48 -17.32 -8.25
CA ILE A 382 -5.72 -18.41 -7.31
C ILE A 382 -5.71 -19.68 -8.16
N PRO A 383 -4.79 -20.63 -7.94
CA PRO A 383 -4.85 -21.90 -8.65
C PRO A 383 -6.18 -22.56 -8.33
N ASN A 384 -7.02 -22.79 -9.34
CA ASN A 384 -8.35 -23.40 -9.16
C ASN A 384 -8.26 -24.71 -8.37
N ALA A 385 -7.16 -25.45 -8.55
CA ALA A 385 -6.87 -26.68 -7.81
C ALA A 385 -6.75 -26.47 -6.29
N ILE A 386 -6.04 -25.42 -5.84
CA ILE A 386 -5.86 -25.11 -4.40
C ILE A 386 -7.21 -24.73 -3.80
N ARG A 387 -7.96 -23.87 -4.50
CA ARG A 387 -9.29 -23.46 -4.07
C ARG A 387 -10.30 -24.61 -4.04
N GLU A 388 -10.34 -25.45 -5.08
CA GLU A 388 -11.23 -26.60 -5.11
C GLU A 388 -10.89 -27.63 -4.04
N GLN A 389 -9.60 -27.86 -3.76
CA GLN A 389 -9.17 -28.78 -2.70
C GLN A 389 -9.55 -28.26 -1.31
N GLN A 390 -9.35 -26.96 -1.05
CA GLN A 390 -9.70 -26.35 0.23
C GLN A 390 -11.22 -26.23 0.42
N LEU A 391 -11.97 -25.88 -0.63
CA LEU A 391 -13.44 -25.88 -0.58
C LEU A 391 -14.01 -27.28 -0.34
N ARG A 392 -13.34 -28.35 -0.80
CA ARG A 392 -13.71 -29.73 -0.44
C ARG A 392 -13.49 -29.98 1.05
N GLN A 393 -12.34 -29.60 1.59
CA GLN A 393 -12.05 -29.77 3.02
C GLN A 393 -13.05 -29.02 3.92
N VAL A 394 -13.37 -27.76 3.62
CA VAL A 394 -14.37 -26.99 4.38
C VAL A 394 -15.76 -27.64 4.30
N ARG A 395 -16.15 -28.15 3.13
CA ARG A 395 -17.44 -28.85 2.97
C ARG A 395 -17.47 -30.19 3.71
N GLU A 396 -16.35 -30.89 3.77
CA GLU A 396 -16.21 -32.14 4.55
C GLU A 396 -16.32 -31.84 6.05
N LEU A 397 -15.63 -30.81 6.56
CA LEU A 397 -15.74 -30.37 7.95
C LEU A 397 -17.16 -29.94 8.33
N ALA A 398 -17.82 -29.12 7.49
CA ALA A 398 -19.20 -28.69 7.74
C ALA A 398 -20.20 -29.88 7.71
N ARG A 399 -19.95 -30.89 6.86
CA ARG A 399 -20.75 -32.13 6.86
C ARG A 399 -20.52 -32.97 8.11
N ASP A 400 -19.26 -33.08 8.56
CA ASP A 400 -18.91 -33.81 9.76
C ASP A 400 -19.50 -33.15 11.01
N GLU A 401 -19.49 -31.80 11.08
CA GLU A 401 -20.14 -31.05 12.15
C GLU A 401 -21.65 -31.22 12.15
N ALA A 402 -22.30 -31.15 10.98
CA ALA A 402 -23.74 -31.42 10.85
C ALA A 402 -24.08 -32.86 11.27
N ALA A 403 -23.27 -33.84 10.86
CA ALA A 403 -23.46 -35.25 11.23
C ALA A 403 -23.25 -35.50 12.73
N ARG A 404 -22.38 -34.72 13.40
CA ARG A 404 -22.21 -34.75 14.86
C ARG A 404 -23.35 -34.06 15.60
N GLY A 405 -23.91 -33.00 15.02
CA GLY A 405 -25.02 -32.23 15.59
C GLY A 405 -26.34 -33.00 15.67
N ASP A 406 -26.61 -33.91 14.74
CA ASP A 406 -27.86 -34.70 14.73
C ASP A 406 -27.94 -35.78 15.82
N GLY A 407 -26.85 -36.04 16.55
CA GLY A 407 -26.79 -37.02 17.63
C GLY A 407 -27.07 -36.49 19.04
N HIS A 408 -27.32 -35.18 19.21
CA HIS A 408 -27.57 -34.56 20.51
C HIS A 408 -28.92 -33.81 20.55
N ASN A 409 -29.98 -34.51 20.15
CA ASN A 409 -31.34 -34.18 20.55
C ASN A 409 -31.58 -34.67 22.00
N GLY A 410 -30.79 -34.16 22.95
CA GLY A 410 -30.94 -34.37 24.38
C GLY A 410 -31.35 -33.05 25.02
N GLY A 411 -32.64 -32.93 25.37
CA GLY A 411 -33.22 -31.73 25.94
C GLY A 411 -32.47 -31.18 27.15
N GLY A 412 -32.09 -29.91 27.09
CA GLY A 412 -31.39 -29.21 28.16
C GLY A 412 -31.33 -27.72 27.88
N SER A 413 -32.48 -27.05 27.87
CA SER A 413 -32.56 -25.59 27.90
C SER A 413 -32.04 -25.07 29.24
N ILE A 414 -30.75 -24.74 29.32
CA ILE A 414 -30.15 -24.00 30.42
C ILE A 414 -29.24 -22.93 29.82
N TYR A 415 -29.78 -21.91 29.17
CA TYR A 415 -29.12 -20.59 29.00
C TYR A 415 -30.17 -19.58 28.55
N ALA A 416 -31.06 -19.24 29.47
CA ALA A 416 -31.79 -17.97 29.43
C ALA A 416 -31.22 -17.11 30.55
N GLY A 417 -30.45 -16.08 30.19
CA GLY A 417 -30.02 -15.03 31.12
C GLY A 417 -28.56 -14.61 30.95
N ALA A 418 -28.29 -13.69 30.03
CA ALA A 418 -27.27 -12.65 30.16
C ALA A 418 -27.22 -11.76 28.90
N THR A 419 -28.25 -10.94 28.68
CA THR A 419 -28.13 -9.75 27.82
C THR A 419 -28.94 -8.63 28.45
N ALA A 420 -28.29 -7.78 29.23
CA ALA A 420 -28.60 -6.35 29.43
C ALA A 420 -27.83 -5.84 30.65
N ASP A 421 -26.58 -5.41 30.46
CA ASP A 421 -26.08 -4.22 31.16
C ASP A 421 -24.82 -3.68 30.48
N GLN A 422 -25.00 -2.68 29.62
CA GLN A 422 -23.94 -1.70 29.33
C GLN A 422 -24.58 -0.34 29.53
N GLY A 423 -24.45 0.13 30.77
CA GLY A 423 -24.79 1.47 31.19
C GLY A 423 -24.06 2.52 30.38
N ARG A 424 -24.84 3.56 30.04
CA ARG A 424 -24.36 4.93 30.03
C ARG A 424 -23.69 5.21 31.37
N ASP A 425 -22.50 5.78 31.35
CA ASP A 425 -22.26 7.05 32.04
C ASP A 425 -20.95 7.68 31.58
N SER A 426 -20.98 9.00 31.67
CA SER A 426 -20.04 9.96 31.10
C SER A 426 -19.06 10.44 32.16
N ALA A 427 -17.83 10.76 31.76
CA ALA A 427 -17.03 11.87 32.29
C ALA A 427 -15.93 12.22 31.28
#